data_AF-A0A937B8R5-F1
#
_entry.id   AF-A0A937B8R5-F1
#
_cell.length_a   1.000
_cell.length_b   1.000
_cell.length_c   1.000
_cell.angle_alpha   90.00
_cell.angle_beta   90.00
_cell.angle_gamma   90.00
#
_symmetry.space_group_name_H-M   'P 1'
#
loop_
_entity.id
_entity.type
_entity.pdbx_description
1 polymer ?
#
loop_
_entity_poly.entity_id
_entity_poly.type
_entity_poly.pdbx_seq_one_letter_code
_entity_poly.pdbx_strand_id
1 'polypeptide(L)' 'METSVGFRYSTKNGSGAWTTNWTSDSRTYFNNNTFYAATQTVPGFVPTTAGSLRIQCDASDDSDRIFVDAVKITKFYGPA' A
#
# COMPACT_ATOMS: atom_id res chain seq x y z
N MET A 1 -14.11 -14.55 -12.59
CA MET A 1 -12.66 -14.38 -12.79
C MET A 1 -12.29 -13.12 -12.03
N GLU A 2 -11.44 -13.20 -11.00
CA GLU A 2 -11.02 -11.99 -10.28
C GLU A 2 -10.27 -11.08 -11.23
N THR A 3 -10.63 -9.80 -11.23
CA THR A 3 -10.24 -8.86 -12.29
C THR A 3 -9.01 -8.01 -11.94
N SER A 4 -8.47 -8.14 -10.73
CA SER A 4 -7.25 -7.43 -10.30
C SER A 4 -6.61 -8.08 -9.08
N VAL A 5 -5.29 -8.19 -9.08
CA VAL A 5 -4.47 -8.44 -7.89
C VAL A 5 -3.54 -7.25 -7.66
N GLY A 6 -3.10 -7.02 -6.44
CA GLY A 6 -2.13 -5.96 -6.19
C GLY A 6 -1.99 -5.50 -4.75
N PHE A 7 -1.07 -4.58 -4.54
CA PHE A 7 -0.93 -3.85 -3.28
C PHE A 7 -1.80 -2.61 -3.25
N ARG A 8 -2.35 -2.32 -2.08
CA ARG A 8 -2.94 -1.03 -1.76
C ARG A 8 -2.32 -0.48 -0.49
N TYR A 9 -2.24 0.84 -0.38
CA TYR A 9 -1.94 1.45 0.90
C TYR A 9 -3.02 2.44 1.33
N SER A 10 -3.27 2.44 2.63
CA SER A 10 -4.27 3.28 3.27
C SER A 10 -3.71 3.96 4.51
N THR A 11 -4.26 5.12 4.83
CA THR A 11 -3.88 5.91 6.01
C THR A 11 -5.11 6.26 6.84
N LYS A 12 -4.90 6.50 8.13
CA LYS A 12 -5.91 7.06 9.02
C LYS A 12 -5.28 7.81 10.18
N ASN A 13 -6.09 8.62 10.87
CA ASN A 13 -5.73 9.22 12.15
C ASN A 13 -6.58 8.59 13.27
N GLY A 14 -5.93 7.92 14.24
CA GLY A 14 -6.57 7.33 15.42
C GLY A 14 -7.72 6.38 15.10
N SER A 15 -8.90 6.67 15.66
CA SER A 15 -10.14 5.91 15.44
C SER A 15 -10.87 6.27 14.13
N GLY A 16 -10.31 7.16 13.31
CA GLY A 16 -10.89 7.55 12.02
C GLY A 16 -10.96 6.40 11.00
N ALA A 17 -11.66 6.66 9.89
CA ALA A 17 -11.78 5.72 8.78
C ALA A 17 -10.45 5.58 8.01
N TRP A 18 -10.25 4.42 7.38
CA TRP A 18 -9.15 4.21 6.45
C TRP A 18 -9.45 4.89 5.12
N THR A 19 -8.53 5.71 4.64
CA THR A 19 -8.55 6.26 3.29
C THR A 19 -7.60 5.46 2.42
N THR A 20 -8.10 4.82 1.36
CA THR A 20 -7.25 4.21 0.34
C THR A 20 -6.63 5.31 -0.50
N ASN A 21 -5.31 5.35 -0.52
CA ASN A 21 -4.56 6.40 -1.21
C ASN A 21 -4.04 5.93 -2.57
N TRP A 22 -3.90 4.62 -2.75
CA TRP A 22 -3.45 4.01 -4.00
C TRP A 22 -3.72 2.51 -4.01
N THR A 23 -3.83 1.98 -5.22
CA THR A 23 -3.91 0.55 -5.54
C THR A 23 -3.00 0.33 -6.76
N SER A 24 -2.10 -0.65 -6.71
CA SER A 24 -1.56 -1.22 -7.95
C SER A 24 -2.60 -2.15 -8.54
N ASP A 25 -2.97 -1.92 -9.79
CA ASP A 25 -3.68 -2.93 -10.56
C ASP A 25 -2.68 -3.76 -11.37
N SER A 26 -2.39 -4.96 -10.89
CA SER A 26 -1.82 -6.02 -11.70
C SER A 26 -2.99 -6.82 -12.28
N ARG A 27 -3.13 -6.78 -13.61
CA ARG A 27 -4.31 -7.29 -14.34
C ARG A 27 -4.51 -8.81 -14.26
N THR A 28 -3.54 -9.59 -13.78
CA THR A 28 -3.68 -11.05 -13.79
C THR A 28 -3.10 -11.74 -12.55
N TYR A 29 -1.81 -11.66 -12.22
CA TYR A 29 -1.22 -12.42 -11.09
C TYR A 29 0.07 -11.80 -10.51
N PHE A 30 0.39 -12.09 -9.25
CA PHE A 30 1.74 -11.89 -8.73
C PHE A 30 2.68 -12.98 -9.27
N ASN A 31 3.87 -12.59 -9.72
CA ASN A 31 4.88 -13.56 -10.11
C ASN A 31 5.75 -13.89 -8.89
N ASN A 32 5.65 -15.13 -8.40
CA ASN A 32 6.49 -15.62 -7.31
C ASN A 32 7.99 -15.39 -7.59
N ASN A 33 8.74 -15.02 -6.56
CA ASN A 33 10.17 -14.67 -6.61
C ASN A 33 10.50 -13.39 -7.41
N THR A 34 9.51 -12.56 -7.72
CA THR A 34 9.74 -11.24 -8.33
C THR A 34 9.70 -10.14 -7.27
N PHE A 35 10.68 -9.24 -7.31
CA PHE A 35 10.68 -8.05 -6.46
C PHE A 35 9.94 -6.90 -7.15
N TYR A 36 8.98 -6.32 -6.45
CA TYR A 36 8.25 -5.13 -6.88
C TYR A 36 8.63 -3.98 -5.94
N ALA A 37 9.15 -2.88 -6.49
CA ALA A 37 9.40 -1.65 -5.74
C ALA A 37 8.40 -0.57 -6.17
N ALA A 38 7.73 0.04 -5.19
CA ALA A 38 6.83 1.15 -5.43
C ALA A 38 7.18 2.29 -4.47
N THR A 39 7.34 3.50 -5.01
CA THR A 39 7.39 4.73 -4.23
C THR A 39 6.12 5.50 -4.47
N GLN A 40 5.41 5.84 -3.39
CA GLN A 40 4.11 6.46 -3.48
C GLN A 40 4.03 7.66 -2.54
N THR A 41 3.41 8.72 -3.02
CA THR A 41 3.22 9.96 -2.25
C THR A 41 1.77 10.02 -1.76
N VAL A 42 1.57 10.50 -0.53
CA VAL A 42 0.23 10.68 0.05
C VAL A 42 -0.05 12.17 0.21
N PRO A 43 -0.45 12.87 -0.87
CA PRO A 43 -0.70 14.30 -0.79
C PRO A 43 -1.86 14.59 0.15
N GLY A 44 -1.72 15.63 0.98
CA GLY A 44 -2.78 16.11 1.87
C GLY A 44 -3.00 15.28 3.15
N PHE A 45 -2.34 14.13 3.33
CA PHE A 45 -2.41 13.41 4.59
C PHE A 45 -1.47 14.04 5.63
N VAL A 46 -2.06 14.60 6.68
CA VAL A 46 -1.33 15.12 7.85
C VAL A 46 -1.45 14.10 9.00
N PRO A 47 -0.43 13.26 9.24
CA PRO A 47 -0.47 12.28 10.32
C PRO A 47 -0.46 12.97 11.68
N THR A 48 -1.38 12.58 12.56
CA THR A 48 -1.29 12.89 13.99
C THR A 48 -0.36 11.91 14.67
N THR A 49 -0.11 12.10 15.97
CA THR A 49 0.61 11.12 16.80
C THR A 49 -0.07 9.75 16.84
N ALA A 50 -1.37 9.67 16.54
CA ALA A 50 -2.14 8.44 16.41
C ALA A 50 -2.31 7.99 14.94
N GLY A 51 -1.52 8.55 14.02
CA GLY A 51 -1.55 8.20 12.61
C GLY A 51 -1.16 6.74 12.37
N SER A 52 -1.80 6.09 11.40
CA SER A 52 -1.46 4.74 10.98
C SER A 52 -1.36 4.67 9.47
N LEU A 53 -0.37 3.91 8.98
CA LEU A 53 -0.27 3.47 7.60
C LEU A 53 -0.50 1.96 7.55
N ARG A 54 -1.19 1.50 6.51
CA ARG A 54 -1.45 0.10 6.25
C ARG A 54 -1.10 -0.22 4.81
N ILE A 55 -0.31 -1.26 4.61
CA ILE A 55 -0.08 -1.91 3.33
C ILE A 55 -0.94 -3.17 3.32
N GLN A 56 -1.69 -3.38 2.25
CA GLN A 56 -2.50 -4.58 2.06
C GLN A 56 -2.19 -5.17 0.70
N CYS A 57 -2.30 -6.49 0.60
CA CYS A 57 -2.20 -7.22 -0.64
C CYS A 57 -3.55 -7.86 -0.94
N ASP A 58 -3.96 -7.76 -2.19
CA ASP A 58 -5.06 -8.51 -2.79
C ASP A 58 -4.43 -9.58 -3.68
N ALA A 59 -4.38 -10.80 -3.17
CA ALA A 59 -3.77 -11.96 -3.81
C ALA A 59 -4.89 -12.90 -4.27
N SER A 60 -4.69 -13.60 -5.38
CA SER A 60 -5.74 -14.34 -6.09
C SER A 60 -5.76 -15.84 -5.80
N ASP A 61 -4.68 -16.38 -5.24
CA ASP A 61 -4.55 -17.82 -4.97
C ASP A 61 -3.87 -18.07 -3.62
N ASP A 62 -4.20 -19.19 -2.98
CA ASP A 62 -3.61 -19.64 -1.71
C ASP A 62 -2.11 -19.97 -1.85
N SER A 63 -1.63 -20.09 -3.09
CA SER A 63 -0.23 -20.32 -3.42
C SER A 63 0.62 -19.03 -3.54
N ASP A 64 -0.01 -17.85 -3.50
CA ASP A 64 0.68 -16.56 -3.60
C ASP A 64 1.57 -16.33 -2.37
N ARG A 65 2.88 -16.19 -2.59
CA ARG A 65 3.83 -15.93 -1.50
C ARG A 65 4.15 -14.45 -1.42
N ILE A 66 3.43 -13.75 -0.55
CA ILE A 66 3.54 -12.31 -0.40
C ILE A 66 4.50 -11.95 0.74
N PHE A 67 5.56 -11.21 0.41
CA PHE A 67 6.52 -10.68 1.37
C PHE A 67 6.59 -9.16 1.24
N VAL A 68 6.65 -8.47 2.38
CA VAL A 68 6.84 -7.02 2.46
C VAL A 68 8.12 -6.77 3.25
N ASP A 69 9.10 -6.13 2.63
CA ASP A 69 10.39 -5.84 3.24
C ASP A 69 10.84 -4.41 2.92
N ALA A 70 11.80 -3.90 3.69
CA ALA A 70 12.45 -2.61 3.50
C ALA A 70 11.48 -1.41 3.41
N VAL A 71 10.40 -1.43 4.21
CA VAL A 71 9.42 -0.34 4.24
C VAL A 71 10.06 0.93 4.82
N LYS A 72 10.17 1.96 3.96
CA LYS A 72 10.62 3.30 4.35
C LYS A 72 9.48 4.29 4.29
N ILE A 73 9.20 4.96 5.41
CA ILE A 73 8.21 6.02 5.51
C ILE A 73 8.94 7.34 5.77
N THR A 74 8.78 8.30 4.87
CA THR A 74 9.37 9.64 4.99
C THR A 74 8.29 10.70 5.01
N LYS A 75 8.35 11.59 6.00
CA LYS A 75 7.57 12.82 5.99
C LYS A 75 8.37 13.90 5.25
N PHE A 76 7.82 14.42 4.16
CA PHE A 76 8.37 15.59 3.51
C PHE A 76 7.96 16.85 4.29
N TYR A 77 8.92 17.72 4.56
CA TYR A 77 8.68 19.05 5.11
C TYR A 77 9.01 20.07 4.01
N GLY A 78 7.99 20.59 3.31
CA GLY A 78 8.16 21.55 2.21
C GLY A 78 6.99 21.53 1.20
N PRO A 79 6.90 22.51 0.28
CA PRO A 79 5.93 22.46 -0.81
C PRO A 79 6.20 21.26 -1.73
N ALA A 80 5.11 20.70 -2.27
CA ALA A 80 5.12 19.61 -3.24
C ALA A 80 5.72 20.05 -4.59
#